data_AF-A0A932ZUU2-F1
#
_entry.id   AF-A0A932ZUU2-F1
#
_cell.length_a   1.000
_cell.length_b   1.000
_cell.length_c   1.000
_cell.angle_alpha   90.00
_cell.angle_beta   90.00
_cell.angle_gamma   90.00
#
_symmetry.space_group_name_H-M   'P 1'
#
loop_
_entity.id
_entity.type
_entity.pdbx_description
1 polymer ?
#
loop_
_entity_poly.entity_id
_entity_poly.type
_entity_poly.pdbx_seq_one_letter_code
_entity_poly.pdbx_strand_id
1 'polypeptide(L)'
;MSASAPPPPGEPRPEGPGPRPLVVLAGPTASGKTVLAAALAGRAPVPLEVIGADARQIYRGLSAGTAKPAGAERRALPHHMIDVADPAETFDAARYAREARSCAEGIYARGAVPLVVGGSGLYLRAFV
;
A
#
# COMPACT_ATOMS: atom_id res chain seq x y z
N MET A 1 -25.76 34.66 -0.71
CA MET A 1 -25.09 33.53 -0.02
C MET A 1 -26.16 32.49 0.24
N SER A 2 -26.37 31.54 -0.67
CA SER A 2 -27.41 30.52 -0.52
C SER A 2 -26.80 29.30 0.17
N ALA A 3 -27.05 29.14 1.46
CA ALA A 3 -26.75 27.90 2.16
C ALA A 3 -27.80 26.87 1.71
N SER A 4 -27.36 25.87 0.95
CA SER A 4 -28.20 24.73 0.59
C SER A 4 -28.69 24.05 1.86
N ALA A 5 -30.00 23.95 2.01
CA ALA A 5 -30.62 23.18 3.10
C ALA A 5 -30.14 21.71 3.04
N PRO A 6 -29.99 21.03 4.19
CA PRO A 6 -29.72 19.59 4.20
C PRO A 6 -30.88 18.84 3.52
N PRO A 7 -30.59 17.79 2.72
CA PRO A 7 -31.62 17.04 2.02
C PRO A 7 -32.58 16.34 3.00
N PRO A 8 -33.86 16.15 2.62
CA PRO A 8 -34.85 15.51 3.47
C PRO A 8 -34.47 14.05 3.78
N PRO A 9 -34.86 13.53 4.97
CA PRO A 9 -34.59 12.15 5.35
C PRO A 9 -35.33 11.21 4.40
N GLY A 10 -34.58 10.37 3.67
CA GLY A 10 -35.13 9.35 2.76
C GLY A 10 -34.71 9.49 1.29
N GLU A 11 -34.04 10.58 0.90
CA GLU A 11 -33.41 10.64 -0.42
C GLU A 11 -32.14 9.79 -0.44
N PRO A 12 -31.95 8.89 -1.43
CA PRO A 12 -30.67 8.24 -1.64
C PRO A 12 -29.64 9.35 -1.86
N ARG A 13 -28.70 9.47 -0.92
CA ARG A 13 -27.51 10.30 -1.13
C ARG A 13 -26.89 9.86 -2.44
N PRO A 14 -26.38 10.77 -3.30
CA PRO A 14 -25.62 10.36 -4.47
C PRO A 14 -24.58 9.35 -3.98
N GLU A 15 -24.66 8.12 -4.48
CA GLU A 15 -23.71 7.08 -4.16
C GLU A 15 -22.36 7.58 -4.66
N GLY A 16 -21.62 8.24 -3.75
CA GLY A 16 -20.21 8.50 -3.98
C GLY A 16 -19.54 7.17 -4.36
N PRO A 17 -18.42 7.20 -5.08
CA PRO A 17 -17.75 5.97 -5.49
C PRO A 17 -17.62 5.07 -4.25
N GLY A 18 -18.17 3.85 -4.37
CA GLY A 18 -18.16 2.88 -3.28
C GLY A 18 -16.73 2.64 -2.77
N PRO A 19 -16.58 2.00 -1.60
CA PRO A 19 -15.26 1.79 -1.01
C PRO A 19 -14.31 1.13 -2.02
N ARG A 20 -13.16 1.78 -2.26
CA ARG A 20 -12.15 1.26 -3.19
C ARG A 20 -11.45 0.05 -2.57
N PRO A 21 -11.21 -1.03 -3.34
CA PRO A 21 -10.63 -2.25 -2.81
C PRO A 21 -9.17 -2.07 -2.40
N LEU A 22 -8.80 -2.59 -1.23
CA LEU A 22 -7.43 -2.64 -0.73
C LEU A 22 -7.16 -4.04 -0.20
N VAL A 23 -6.04 -4.67 -0.60
CA VAL A 23 -5.67 -6.01 -0.13
C VAL A 23 -4.50 -5.88 0.84
N VAL A 24 -4.56 -6.57 1.98
CA VAL A 24 -3.50 -6.55 2.99
C VAL A 24 -2.98 -7.97 3.25
N LEU A 25 -1.67 -8.16 3.06
CA LEU A 25 -0.92 -9.36 3.44
C LEU A 25 0.00 -9.01 4.61
N ALA A 26 -0.53 -9.20 5.82
CA ALA A 26 0.19 -8.99 7.07
C ALA A 26 0.75 -10.33 7.61
N GLY A 27 1.92 -10.29 8.25
CA GLY A 27 2.49 -11.48 8.90
C GLY A 27 3.95 -11.30 9.31
N PRO A 28 4.52 -12.21 10.11
CA PRO A 28 5.87 -12.10 10.62
C PRO A 28 6.92 -12.13 9.50
N THR A 29 8.12 -11.62 9.78
CA THR A 29 9.26 -11.71 8.86
C THR A 29 9.53 -13.18 8.50
N ALA A 30 9.96 -13.44 7.27
CA ALA A 30 10.20 -14.78 6.73
C ALA A 30 8.97 -15.72 6.62
N SER A 31 7.74 -15.23 6.79
CA SER A 31 6.51 -16.03 6.61
C SER A 31 6.09 -16.27 5.15
N GLY A 32 6.95 -16.00 4.17
CA GLY A 32 6.67 -16.23 2.74
C GLY A 32 5.72 -15.23 2.06
N LYS A 33 5.43 -14.06 2.67
CA LYS A 33 4.48 -13.07 2.12
C LYS A 33 4.81 -12.61 0.70
N THR A 34 6.09 -12.41 0.39
CA THR A 34 6.54 -11.98 -0.95
C THR A 34 6.18 -13.02 -2.01
N VAL A 35 6.39 -14.31 -1.71
CA VAL A 35 6.02 -15.42 -2.60
C VAL A 35 4.52 -15.48 -2.80
N LEU A 36 3.75 -15.32 -1.72
CA LEU A 36 2.28 -15.28 -1.79
C LEU A 36 1.78 -14.08 -2.59
N ALA A 37 2.38 -12.90 -2.42
CA ALA A 37 2.03 -11.69 -3.16
C ALA A 37 2.22 -11.87 -4.67
N ALA A 38 3.34 -12.45 -5.09
CA ALA A 38 3.60 -12.77 -6.49
C ALA A 38 2.59 -13.79 -7.04
N ALA A 39 2.28 -14.85 -6.28
CA ALA A 39 1.30 -15.86 -6.68
C ALA A 39 -0.13 -15.29 -6.79
N LEU A 40 -0.49 -14.32 -5.94
CA LEU A 40 -1.76 -13.61 -6.01
C LEU A 40 -1.83 -12.69 -7.22
N ALA A 41 -0.76 -11.94 -7.50
CA ALA A 41 -0.70 -11.07 -8.67
C ALA A 41 -0.87 -11.84 -9.99
N GLY A 42 -0.32 -13.06 -10.08
CA GLY A 42 -0.49 -13.92 -11.27
C GLY A 42 -1.88 -14.55 -11.44
N ARG A 43 -2.75 -14.50 -10.43
CA ARG A 43 -4.09 -15.11 -10.45
C ARG A 43 -5.22 -14.10 -10.32
N ALA A 44 -4.92 -12.86 -9.94
CA ALA A 44 -5.92 -11.84 -9.73
C ALA A 44 -6.59 -11.47 -11.07
N PRO A 45 -7.91 -11.19 -11.06
CA PRO A 45 -8.61 -10.72 -12.25
C PRO A 45 -8.25 -9.28 -12.63
N VAL A 46 -7.51 -8.58 -11.77
CA VAL A 46 -7.09 -7.18 -11.92
C VAL A 46 -5.60 -7.05 -11.58
N PRO A 47 -4.88 -6.09 -12.19
CA PRO A 47 -3.48 -5.85 -11.85
C PRO A 47 -3.33 -5.50 -10.36
N LEU A 48 -2.32 -6.08 -9.71
CA LEU A 48 -1.94 -5.73 -8.35
C LEU A 48 -0.63 -4.96 -8.36
N GLU A 49 -0.48 -4.02 -7.43
CA GLU A 49 0.79 -3.33 -7.18
C GLU A 49 1.08 -3.30 -5.67
N VAL A 50 2.32 -3.59 -5.29
CA VAL A 50 2.69 -3.76 -3.88
C VAL A 50 2.99 -2.42 -3.21
N ILE A 51 2.43 -2.19 -2.03
CA ILE A 51 2.88 -1.15 -1.09
C ILE A 51 3.58 -1.84 0.09
N GLY A 52 4.90 -1.66 0.22
CA GLY A 52 5.67 -2.25 1.30
C GLY A 52 5.36 -1.64 2.66
N ALA A 53 4.95 -2.46 3.64
CA ALA A 53 4.64 -2.06 5.01
C ALA A 53 5.65 -2.63 6.02
N ASP A 54 6.95 -2.43 5.76
CA ASP A 54 8.06 -2.86 6.62
C ASP A 54 9.04 -1.71 6.86
N ALA A 55 9.20 -1.32 8.12
CA ALA A 55 10.02 -0.17 8.52
C ALA A 55 11.52 -0.33 8.15
N ARG A 56 12.00 -1.56 7.95
CA ARG A 56 13.40 -1.81 7.55
C ARG A 56 13.58 -1.76 6.03
N GLN A 57 12.52 -2.00 5.25
CA GLN A 57 12.58 -2.02 3.79
C GLN A 57 12.53 -0.61 3.16
N ILE A 58 12.10 0.38 3.95
CA ILE A 58 12.00 1.79 3.54
C ILE A 58 13.36 2.40 3.17
N TYR A 59 14.44 2.04 3.88
CA TYR A 59 15.74 2.70 3.74
C TYR A 59 16.60 2.10 2.63
N ARG A 60 17.18 2.95 1.78
CA ARG A 60 18.12 2.58 0.70
C ARG A 60 19.39 1.91 1.24
N GLY A 61 19.99 1.04 0.43
CA GLY A 61 21.29 0.42 0.74
C GLY A 61 21.29 -0.64 1.86
N LEU A 62 20.24 -0.69 2.68
CA LEU A 62 20.09 -1.69 3.74
C LEU A 62 19.45 -2.97 3.19
N SER A 63 20.19 -3.75 2.39
CA SER A 63 19.68 -4.98 1.77
C SER A 63 19.93 -6.24 2.62
N ALA A 64 21.00 -6.23 3.43
CA ALA A 64 21.33 -7.35 4.31
C ALA A 64 20.31 -7.44 5.47
N GLY A 65 19.65 -8.59 5.62
CA GLY A 65 18.73 -8.86 6.73
C GLY A 65 17.34 -8.18 6.64
N THR A 66 17.04 -7.46 5.56
CA THR A 66 15.75 -6.75 5.37
C THR A 66 14.77 -7.47 4.45
N ALA A 67 15.15 -8.64 3.90
CA ALA A 67 14.33 -9.48 3.03
C ALA A 67 13.67 -8.70 1.86
N LYS A 68 14.37 -7.71 1.30
CA LYS A 68 13.89 -6.91 0.18
C LYS A 68 13.71 -7.79 -1.08
N PRO A 69 12.63 -7.61 -1.85
CA PRO A 69 12.42 -8.35 -3.08
C PRO A 69 13.54 -8.02 -4.09
N ALA A 70 14.02 -9.06 -4.76
CA ALA A 70 15.10 -8.94 -5.75
C ALA A 70 14.61 -8.22 -7.02
N GLY A 71 15.54 -7.68 -7.82
CA GLY A 71 15.19 -6.89 -9.02
C GLY A 71 14.29 -7.63 -10.03
N ALA A 72 14.36 -8.96 -10.13
CA ALA A 72 13.48 -9.75 -10.98
C ALA A 72 12.04 -9.82 -10.44
N GLU A 73 11.87 -9.96 -9.12
CA GLU A 73 10.56 -9.97 -8.46
C GLU A 73 9.89 -8.59 -8.53
N ARG A 74 10.68 -7.52 -8.37
CA ARG A 74 10.20 -6.13 -8.52
C ARG A 74 9.77 -5.79 -9.96
N ARG A 75 10.32 -6.47 -10.96
CA ARG A 75 9.93 -6.31 -12.37
C ARG A 75 8.63 -7.04 -12.70
N ALA A 76 8.38 -8.18 -12.06
CA ALA A 76 7.16 -8.96 -12.27
C ALA A 76 5.93 -8.36 -11.58
N LEU A 77 6.14 -7.68 -10.45
CA LEU A 77 5.11 -7.03 -9.66
C LEU A 77 5.65 -5.66 -9.21
N PRO A 78 5.09 -4.52 -9.64
CA PRO A 78 5.57 -3.21 -9.20
C PRO A 78 5.52 -3.09 -7.67
N HIS A 79 6.62 -2.64 -7.06
CA HIS A 79 6.72 -2.41 -5.61
C HIS A 79 6.96 -0.93 -5.32
N HIS A 80 6.16 -0.40 -4.40
CA HIS A 80 6.25 0.94 -3.83
C HIS A 80 6.66 0.86 -2.36
N MET A 81 7.09 1.98 -1.78
CA MET A 81 7.50 2.07 -0.36
C MET A 81 8.64 1.10 0.01
N ILE A 82 9.56 0.88 -0.93
CA ILE A 82 10.83 0.16 -0.71
C ILE A 82 11.95 1.05 -1.22
N ASP A 83 13.03 1.19 -0.46
CA ASP A 83 14.18 2.05 -0.84
C ASP A 83 13.78 3.52 -1.10
N VAL A 84 12.77 4.03 -0.38
CA VAL A 84 12.22 5.40 -0.56
C VAL A 84 12.91 6.47 0.28
N ALA A 85 13.64 6.10 1.33
CA ALA A 85 14.34 7.03 2.22
C ALA A 85 15.84 6.75 2.30
N ASP A 86 16.64 7.78 2.56
CA ASP A 86 18.04 7.61 2.93
C ASP A 86 18.16 7.16 4.41
N PRO A 87 19.10 6.28 4.79
CA PRO A 87 19.31 5.88 6.18
C PRO A 87 19.53 7.04 7.17
N ALA A 88 20.01 8.20 6.72
CA ALA A 88 20.17 9.40 7.54
C ALA A 88 18.86 10.20 7.73
N GLU A 89 17.80 9.89 6.99
CA GLU A 89 16.50 10.54 7.13
C GLU A 89 15.67 9.91 8.23
N THR A 90 14.95 10.74 8.99
CA THR A 90 13.88 10.25 9.86
C THR A 90 12.68 9.82 9.00
N PHE A 91 12.21 8.59 9.22
CA PHE A 91 11.02 8.05 8.56
C PHE A 91 10.02 7.50 9.58
N ASP A 92 9.04 8.34 9.93
CA ASP A 92 7.99 8.00 10.89
C ASP A 92 6.72 7.41 10.24
N ALA A 93 5.79 6.95 11.08
CA ALA A 93 4.54 6.35 10.63
C ALA A 93 3.59 7.34 9.95
N ALA A 94 3.67 8.64 10.27
CA ALA A 94 2.83 9.66 9.66
C ALA A 94 3.30 9.97 8.22
N ARG A 95 4.62 10.05 8.02
CA ARG A 95 5.25 10.13 6.69
C ARG A 95 4.91 8.89 5.88
N TYR A 96 5.07 7.70 6.46
CA TYR A 96 4.65 6.45 5.82
C TYR A 96 3.20 6.51 5.32
N ALA A 97 2.25 6.88 6.19
CA ALA A 97 0.83 6.92 5.84
C ALA A 97 0.52 7.90 4.71
N ARG A 98 1.15 9.08 4.69
CA ARG A 98 0.97 10.07 3.61
C ARG A 98 1.50 9.54 2.28
N GLU A 99 2.72 9.01 2.27
CA GLU A 99 3.37 8.52 1.05
C GLU A 99 2.67 7.24 0.53
N ALA A 100 2.33 6.29 1.42
CA ALA A 100 1.58 5.08 1.06
C ALA A 100 0.19 5.42 0.49
N ARG A 101 -0.49 6.46 1.02
CA ARG A 101 -1.75 6.94 0.45
C ARG A 101 -1.56 7.51 -0.95
N SER A 102 -0.52 8.32 -1.16
CA SER A 102 -0.18 8.82 -2.50
C SER A 102 0.09 7.69 -3.49
N CYS A 103 0.83 6.64 -3.06
CA CYS A 103 1.03 5.44 -3.86
C CYS A 103 -0.31 4.75 -4.20
N ALA A 104 -1.19 4.55 -3.21
CA ALA A 104 -2.49 3.93 -3.43
C ALA A 104 -3.35 4.71 -4.43
N GLU A 105 -3.42 6.04 -4.31
CA GLU A 105 -4.12 6.89 -5.28
C GLU A 105 -3.57 6.72 -6.69
N GLY A 106 -2.24 6.69 -6.85
CA GLY A 106 -1.60 6.44 -8.13
C GLY A 106 -1.92 5.05 -8.71
N ILE A 107 -1.94 4.02 -7.86
CA ILE A 107 -2.29 2.64 -8.25
C ILE A 107 -3.74 2.58 -8.73
N TYR A 108 -4.68 3.17 -7.97
CA TYR A 108 -6.08 3.25 -8.37
C TYR A 108 -6.27 3.98 -9.70
N ALA A 109 -5.56 5.09 -9.91
CA ALA A 109 -5.62 5.86 -11.14
C ALA A 109 -5.15 5.07 -12.38
N ARG A 110 -4.30 4.06 -12.19
CA ARG A 110 -3.87 3.13 -13.25
C ARG A 110 -4.82 1.95 -13.47
N GLY A 111 -5.92 1.88 -12.71
CA GLY A 111 -6.87 0.75 -12.77
C GLY A 111 -6.35 -0.51 -12.05
N ALA A 112 -5.33 -0.39 -11.22
CA ALA A 112 -4.77 -1.47 -10.42
C ALA A 112 -5.30 -1.43 -8.98
N VAL A 113 -5.11 -2.53 -8.24
CA VAL A 113 -5.49 -2.64 -6.82
C VAL A 113 -4.23 -2.64 -5.96
N PRO A 114 -4.14 -1.79 -4.92
CA PRO A 114 -3.00 -1.80 -4.02
C PRO A 114 -3.01 -3.04 -3.13
N LEU A 115 -1.85 -3.69 -3.07
CA LEU A 115 -1.54 -4.85 -2.27
C LEU A 115 -0.52 -4.47 -1.19
N VAL A 116 -0.99 -4.24 0.04
CA VAL A 116 -0.12 -3.91 1.17
C VAL A 116 0.56 -5.16 1.67
N VAL A 117 1.90 -5.22 1.65
CA VAL A 117 2.67 -6.39 2.07
C VAL A 117 3.65 -5.99 3.16
N GLY A 118 3.55 -6.58 4.35
CA GLY A 118 4.50 -6.25 5.42
C GLY A 118 4.16 -6.83 6.78
N GLY A 119 4.96 -6.47 7.77
CA GLY A 119 4.82 -6.93 9.16
C GLY A 119 4.84 -5.80 10.20
N SER A 120 5.01 -4.54 9.78
CA SER A 120 5.04 -3.42 10.71
C SER A 120 3.62 -3.05 11.13
N GLY A 121 3.22 -3.50 12.32
CA GLY A 121 1.90 -3.18 12.89
C GLY A 121 1.65 -1.68 13.00
N LEU A 122 2.70 -0.88 13.26
CA LEU A 122 2.60 0.58 13.32
C LEU A 122 2.25 1.19 11.96
N TYR A 123 2.90 0.74 10.89
CA TYR A 123 2.65 1.24 9.53
C TYR A 123 1.28 0.81 9.02
N LEU A 124 0.89 -0.44 9.27
CA LEU A 124 -0.43 -0.93 8.92
C LEU A 124 -1.52 -0.12 9.62
N ARG A 125 -1.40 0.14 10.94
CA ARG A 125 -2.34 0.96 11.71
C ARG A 125 -2.41 2.42 11.28
N ALA A 126 -1.31 2.97 10.77
CA ALA A 126 -1.27 4.36 10.33
C ALA A 126 -1.90 4.55 8.93
N PHE A 127 -1.92 3.50 8.10
CA PHE A 127 -2.30 3.58 6.69
C PHE A 127 -3.67 2.97 6.37
N VAL A 128 -3.95 1.78 6.90
CA VAL A 128 -5.18 0.99 6.66
C VAL A 128 -6.28 1.48 7.60
#